data_AF-A0A351JXV7-F1
#
_entry.id   AF-A0A351JXV7-F1
#
_cell.length_a   1.000
_cell.length_b   1.000
_cell.length_c   1.000
_cell.angle_alpha   90.00
_cell.angle_beta   90.00
_cell.angle_gamma   90.00
#
_symmetry.space_group_name_H-M   'P 1'
#
loop_
_entity.id
_entity.type
_entity.pdbx_description
1 polymer ?
#
loop_
_entity_poly.entity_id
_entity_poly.type
_entity_poly.pdbx_seq_one_letter_code
_entity_poly.pdbx_strand_id
1 'polypeptide(L)'
;MARKGIIVIGIIALITVLAAFILNFFEQPPPDIVEPHSAYLKDFLAGTGLTHIPVVKNDFAYYELHTADEQLAGFVFLGTEEGWGGPINLFVKTDAAGIIQRVHVWHHTETPIYVVGMDAFLETFAGYEANVELIWQEDVHGITGATVTAEAIIAAVHGPGRAAYQKGIFIRRE
;
A
#
# COMPACT_ATOMS: atom_id res chain seq x y z
N MET A 1 -26.66 26.89 44.61
CA MET A 1 -25.33 26.54 44.07
C MET A 1 -25.34 25.33 43.12
N ALA A 2 -26.08 24.25 43.42
CA ALA A 2 -26.07 23.00 42.63
C ALA A 2 -26.41 23.11 41.12
N ARG A 3 -27.33 23.99 40.74
CA ARG A 3 -27.82 24.11 39.35
C ARG A 3 -26.76 24.66 38.37
N LYS A 4 -25.84 25.51 38.84
CA LYS A 4 -24.72 26.03 38.03
C LYS A 4 -23.65 24.96 37.79
N GLY A 5 -23.39 24.10 38.79
CA GLY A 5 -22.44 22.99 38.65
C GLY A 5 -22.87 21.97 37.61
N ILE A 6 -24.16 21.61 37.57
CA ILE A 6 -24.72 20.67 36.58
C ILE A 6 -24.61 21.23 35.15
N ILE A 7 -24.89 22.53 34.97
CA ILE A 7 -24.79 23.18 33.65
C ILE A 7 -23.34 23.20 33.15
N VAL A 8 -22.38 23.52 34.02
CA VAL A 8 -20.95 23.55 33.66
C VAL A 8 -20.44 22.16 33.28
N ILE A 9 -20.81 21.12 34.03
CA ILE A 9 -20.43 19.73 33.70
C ILE A 9 -21.04 19.30 32.37
N GLY A 10 -22.30 19.65 32.10
CA GLY A 10 -22.96 19.36 30.83
C GLY A 10 -22.28 20.03 29.62
N ILE A 11 -21.83 21.27 29.78
CA ILE A 11 -21.09 22.00 28.73
C ILE A 11 -19.73 21.35 28.46
N ILE A 12 -18.98 20.99 29.52
CA ILE A 12 -17.68 20.33 29.37
C ILE A 12 -17.83 18.98 28.66
N ALA A 13 -18.81 18.17 29.06
CA ALA A 13 -19.09 16.87 28.43
C ALA A 13 -19.41 17.02 26.94
N LEU A 14 -20.23 18.02 26.58
CA LEU A 14 -20.58 18.30 25.19
C LEU A 14 -19.35 18.72 24.37
N ILE A 15 -18.48 19.57 24.93
CA ILE A 15 -17.23 19.99 24.28
C ILE A 15 -16.31 18.79 24.06
N THR A 16 -16.18 17.89 25.04
CA THR A 16 -15.33 16.70 24.88
C THR A 16 -15.86 15.73 23.82
N VAL A 17 -17.18 15.54 23.74
CA VAL A 17 -17.80 14.70 22.70
C VAL A 17 -17.62 15.32 21.32
N LEU A 18 -17.82 16.64 21.20
CA LEU A 18 -17.60 17.37 19.94
C LEU A 18 -16.12 17.34 19.54
N ALA A 19 -15.19 17.54 20.47
CA ALA A 19 -13.76 17.47 20.19
C ALA A 19 -13.35 16.07 19.75
N ALA A 20 -13.80 15.02 20.45
CA ALA A 20 -13.54 13.64 20.05
C ALA A 20 -14.14 13.31 18.68
N PHE A 21 -15.36 13.80 18.38
CA PHE A 21 -16.00 13.63 17.09
C PHE A 21 -15.22 14.33 15.97
N ILE A 22 -14.78 15.57 16.19
CA ILE A 22 -13.99 16.35 15.24
C ILE A 22 -12.63 15.68 14.99
N LEU A 23 -11.91 15.29 16.04
CA LEU A 23 -10.63 14.60 15.93
C LEU A 23 -10.80 13.27 15.17
N ASN A 24 -11.81 12.48 15.54
CA ASN A 24 -12.10 11.22 14.86
C ASN A 24 -12.49 11.42 13.38
N PHE A 25 -13.12 12.54 13.02
CA PHE A 25 -13.49 12.84 11.63
C PHE A 25 -12.27 13.20 10.77
N PHE A 26 -11.25 13.85 11.35
CA PHE A 26 -10.03 14.22 10.64
C PHE A 26 -8.96 13.11 10.61
N GLU A 27 -9.02 12.15 11.53
CA GLU A 27 -8.04 11.04 11.63
C GLU A 27 -8.45 9.76 10.87
N GLN A 28 -9.63 9.70 10.24
CA GLN A 28 -9.98 8.50 9.47
C GLN A 28 -9.02 8.33 8.29
N PRO A 29 -8.37 7.17 8.12
CA PRO A 29 -7.60 6.90 6.93
C PRO A 29 -8.51 6.94 5.70
N PRO A 30 -7.98 7.34 4.53
CA PRO A 30 -8.75 7.38 3.30
C PRO A 30 -9.42 6.03 2.99
N PRO A 31 -10.59 6.00 2.32
CA PRO A 31 -11.40 4.79 2.16
C PRO A 31 -10.67 3.61 1.51
N ASP A 32 -9.77 3.91 0.56
CA ASP A 32 -8.94 2.91 -0.13
C ASP A 32 -7.83 2.33 0.78
N ILE A 33 -7.61 2.94 1.94
CA ILE A 33 -6.60 2.60 2.96
C ILE A 33 -7.26 1.92 4.19
N VAL A 34 -8.52 1.50 4.07
CA VAL A 34 -9.23 0.78 5.15
C VAL A 34 -9.15 -0.74 4.95
N GLU A 35 -9.04 -1.45 6.08
CA GLU A 35 -9.00 -2.91 6.24
C GLU A 35 -9.73 -3.74 5.15
N PRO A 36 -9.13 -4.84 4.67
CA PRO A 36 -8.26 -5.76 5.44
C PRO A 36 -6.74 -5.63 5.24
N HIS A 37 -6.24 -4.72 4.39
CA HIS A 37 -4.82 -4.73 4.01
C HIS A 37 -3.85 -4.21 5.11
N SER A 38 -4.30 -3.47 6.13
CA SER A 38 -3.43 -2.93 7.18
C SER A 38 -2.74 -4.01 8.02
N ALA A 39 -3.43 -5.13 8.30
CA ALA A 39 -2.86 -6.28 9.00
C ALA A 39 -1.75 -6.94 8.17
N TYR A 40 -2.02 -7.18 6.89
CA TYR A 40 -1.02 -7.73 5.95
C TYR A 40 0.17 -6.79 5.76
N LEU A 41 -0.05 -5.47 5.75
CA LEU A 41 1.03 -4.49 5.65
C LEU A 41 1.96 -4.55 6.87
N LYS A 42 1.40 -4.71 8.07
CA LYS A 42 2.18 -4.85 9.30
C LYS A 42 3.11 -6.06 9.23
N ASP A 43 2.60 -7.21 8.77
CA ASP A 43 3.39 -8.43 8.60
C ASP A 43 4.43 -8.27 7.49
N PHE A 44 4.07 -7.62 6.38
CA PHE A 44 4.96 -7.33 5.27
C PHE A 44 6.17 -6.47 5.68
N LEU A 45 5.96 -5.50 6.59
CA LEU A 45 7.00 -4.60 7.11
C LEU A 45 7.69 -5.12 8.38
N ALA A 46 7.28 -6.27 8.91
CA ALA A 46 7.85 -6.82 10.13
C ALA A 46 9.37 -7.03 9.99
N GLY A 47 10.12 -6.61 11.02
CA GLY A 47 11.59 -6.74 11.04
C GLY A 47 12.36 -5.71 10.21
N THR A 48 11.70 -4.83 9.46
CA THR A 48 12.38 -3.78 8.67
C THR A 48 12.81 -2.57 9.49
N GLY A 49 12.20 -2.35 10.66
CA GLY A 49 12.39 -1.15 11.48
C GLY A 49 11.75 0.11 10.89
N LEU A 50 10.93 -0.01 9.84
CA LEU A 50 10.24 1.09 9.20
C LEU A 50 8.87 1.33 9.84
N THR A 51 8.52 2.59 10.02
CA THR A 51 7.15 3.03 10.31
C THR A 51 6.44 3.36 9.01
N HIS A 52 5.11 3.37 9.03
CA HIS A 52 4.31 3.73 7.85
C HIS A 52 3.25 4.76 8.19
N ILE A 53 3.00 5.67 7.26
CA ILE A 53 1.95 6.70 7.37
C ILE A 53 1.06 6.60 6.13
N PRO A 54 -0.27 6.45 6.29
CA PRO A 54 -1.17 6.49 5.15
C PRO A 54 -1.26 7.91 4.58
N VAL A 55 -1.10 8.04 3.26
CA VAL A 55 -1.12 9.32 2.55
C VAL A 55 -2.05 9.22 1.34
N VAL A 56 -2.82 10.28 1.10
CA VAL A 56 -3.53 10.48 -0.17
C VAL A 56 -3.03 11.74 -0.84
N LYS A 57 -2.60 11.59 -2.10
CA LYS A 57 -2.18 12.69 -2.96
C LYS A 57 -2.91 12.58 -4.29
N ASN A 58 -3.67 13.62 -4.65
CA ASN A 58 -4.45 13.67 -5.89
C ASN A 58 -5.33 12.41 -6.07
N ASP A 59 -6.14 12.07 -5.06
CA ASP A 59 -7.02 10.89 -5.06
C ASP A 59 -6.28 9.56 -5.27
N PHE A 60 -5.02 9.48 -4.84
CA PHE A 60 -4.23 8.26 -4.89
C PHE A 60 -3.66 7.97 -3.51
N ALA A 61 -4.07 6.82 -3.00
CA ALA A 61 -3.73 6.28 -1.70
C ALA A 61 -2.45 5.46 -1.74
N TYR A 62 -1.55 5.71 -0.79
CA TYR A 62 -0.32 4.96 -0.60
C TYR A 62 0.18 5.11 0.84
N TYR A 63 1.24 4.37 1.18
CA TYR A 63 1.92 4.52 2.46
C TYR A 63 3.29 5.13 2.24
N GLU A 64 3.63 6.16 3.01
CA GLU A 64 5.01 6.58 3.17
C GLU A 64 5.70 5.70 4.21
N LEU A 65 6.94 5.29 3.93
CA LEU A 65 7.78 4.55 4.85
C LEU A 65 8.83 5.46 5.43
N HIS A 66 8.96 5.46 6.76
CA HIS A 66 9.93 6.30 7.47
C HIS A 66 10.86 5.46 8.33
N THR A 67 12.11 5.90 8.47
CA THR A 67 13.07 5.30 9.41
C THR A 67 12.75 5.71 10.85
N ALA A 68 13.45 5.11 11.82
CA ALA A 68 13.35 5.52 13.23
C ALA A 68 13.71 7.00 13.47
N ASP A 69 14.50 7.61 12.58
CA ASP A 69 14.90 9.01 12.61
C ASP A 69 13.94 9.93 11.82
N GLU A 70 12.74 9.45 11.49
CA GLU A 70 11.71 10.17 10.72
C GLU A 70 12.16 10.59 9.31
N GLN A 71 13.13 9.87 8.73
CA GLN A 71 13.54 10.08 7.34
C GLN A 71 12.71 9.23 6.39
N LEU A 72 12.23 9.82 5.31
CA LEU A 72 11.52 9.11 4.25
C LEU A 72 12.44 8.04 3.63
N ALA A 73 12.09 6.78 3.84
CA ALA A 73 12.79 5.61 3.32
C ALA A 73 12.24 5.16 1.95
N GLY A 74 10.97 5.45 1.67
CA GLY A 74 10.30 5.06 0.44
C GLY A 74 8.80 4.97 0.59
N PHE A 75 8.18 4.11 -0.22
CA PHE A 75 6.71 4.04 -0.32
C PHE A 75 6.24 2.59 -0.39
N VAL A 76 4.98 2.35 -0.01
CA VAL A 76 4.23 1.14 -0.36
C VAL A 76 2.97 1.52 -1.10
N PHE A 77 2.79 0.91 -2.26
CA PHE A 77 1.57 1.04 -3.06
C PHE A 77 0.78 -0.26 -3.06
N LEU A 78 -0.54 -0.14 -3.23
CA LEU A 78 -1.45 -1.26 -3.38
C LEU A 78 -1.69 -1.49 -4.86
N GLY A 79 -1.48 -2.73 -5.30
CA GLY A 79 -1.81 -3.19 -6.65
C GLY A 79 -2.94 -4.20 -6.60
N THR A 80 -3.92 -4.05 -7.48
CA THR A 80 -5.02 -5.01 -7.65
C THR A 80 -5.30 -5.19 -9.14
N GLU A 81 -5.32 -6.44 -9.60
CA GLU A 81 -5.72 -6.80 -10.96
C GLU A 81 -6.48 -8.13 -10.98
N GLU A 82 -7.30 -8.33 -12.00
CA GLU A 82 -8.04 -9.57 -12.21
C GLU A 82 -7.13 -10.66 -12.79
N GLY A 83 -6.90 -11.71 -11.99
CA GLY A 83 -6.21 -12.93 -12.40
C GLY A 83 -7.16 -13.99 -12.95
N TRP A 84 -6.67 -15.24 -13.02
CA TRP A 84 -7.48 -16.37 -13.47
C TRP A 84 -8.52 -16.80 -12.43
N GLY A 85 -8.14 -16.80 -11.15
CA GLY A 85 -8.99 -17.19 -10.04
C GLY A 85 -9.83 -16.05 -9.46
N GLY A 86 -9.66 -14.82 -9.95
CA GLY A 86 -10.23 -13.58 -9.39
C GLY A 86 -9.15 -12.55 -9.04
N PRO A 87 -9.46 -11.55 -8.20
CA PRO A 87 -8.55 -10.43 -7.96
C PRO A 87 -7.29 -10.87 -7.20
N ILE A 88 -6.14 -10.47 -7.74
CA ILE A 88 -4.82 -10.58 -7.11
C ILE A 88 -4.52 -9.25 -6.45
N ASN A 89 -4.28 -9.26 -5.15
CA ASN A 89 -3.92 -8.07 -4.39
C ASN A 89 -2.50 -8.17 -3.86
N LEU A 90 -1.71 -7.14 -4.11
CA LEU A 90 -0.30 -7.09 -3.77
C LEU A 90 0.15 -5.75 -3.22
N PHE A 91 1.28 -5.77 -2.54
CA PHE A 91 2.04 -4.59 -2.16
C PHE A 91 3.26 -4.43 -3.06
N VAL A 92 3.54 -3.18 -3.45
CA VAL A 92 4.78 -2.79 -4.12
C VAL A 92 5.52 -1.82 -3.22
N LYS A 93 6.62 -2.28 -2.62
CA LYS A 93 7.53 -1.42 -1.84
C LYS A 93 8.59 -0.84 -2.76
N THR A 94 8.74 0.47 -2.76
CA THR A 94 9.81 1.18 -3.47
C THR A 94 10.71 1.94 -2.51
N ASP A 95 11.90 2.30 -2.98
CA ASP A 95 12.65 3.41 -2.37
C ASP A 95 12.01 4.77 -2.71
N ALA A 96 12.60 5.85 -2.21
CA ALA A 96 12.14 7.21 -2.48
C ALA A 96 12.21 7.61 -3.96
N ALA A 97 13.10 6.99 -4.75
CA ALA A 97 13.26 7.27 -6.19
C ALA A 97 12.29 6.47 -7.08
N GLY A 98 11.56 5.50 -6.51
CA GLY A 98 10.63 4.65 -7.24
C GLY A 98 11.23 3.34 -7.73
N ILE A 99 12.41 2.95 -7.23
CA ILE A 99 12.98 1.63 -7.50
C ILE A 99 12.30 0.60 -6.63
N ILE A 100 11.75 -0.45 -7.24
CA ILE A 100 11.10 -1.56 -6.54
C ILE A 100 12.13 -2.28 -5.68
N GLN A 101 11.82 -2.41 -4.39
CA GLN A 101 12.62 -3.16 -3.42
C GLN A 101 12.00 -4.52 -3.10
N ARG A 102 10.66 -4.61 -3.11
CA ARG A 102 9.95 -5.84 -2.79
C ARG A 102 8.52 -5.80 -3.31
N VAL A 103 8.05 -6.91 -3.87
CA VAL A 103 6.64 -7.16 -4.19
C VAL A 103 6.12 -8.30 -3.32
N HIS A 104 4.89 -8.22 -2.86
CA HIS A 104 4.26 -9.29 -2.09
C HIS A 104 2.77 -9.38 -2.36
N VAL A 105 2.30 -10.54 -2.81
CA VAL A 105 0.88 -10.85 -2.93
C VAL A 105 0.35 -11.24 -1.56
N TRP A 106 -0.63 -10.49 -1.05
CA TRP A 106 -1.25 -10.75 0.25
C TRP A 106 -2.64 -11.39 0.14
N HIS A 107 -3.24 -11.39 -1.06
CA HIS A 107 -4.49 -12.11 -1.31
C HIS A 107 -4.63 -12.53 -2.78
N HIS A 108 -5.01 -13.78 -3.03
CA HIS A 108 -5.44 -14.27 -4.34
C HIS A 108 -6.27 -15.56 -4.18
N THR A 109 -6.96 -15.96 -5.24
CA THR A 109 -7.76 -17.20 -5.33
C THR A 109 -7.34 -18.10 -6.50
N GLU A 110 -6.14 -17.86 -7.06
CA GLU A 110 -5.50 -18.70 -8.07
C GLU A 110 -5.45 -20.18 -7.69
N THR A 111 -5.46 -21.06 -8.70
CA THR A 111 -5.39 -22.50 -8.45
C THR A 111 -4.00 -22.88 -7.93
N PRO A 112 -3.87 -23.54 -6.75
CA PRO A 112 -2.58 -23.69 -6.06
C PRO A 112 -1.44 -24.29 -6.89
N ILE A 113 -1.74 -25.26 -7.77
CA ILE A 113 -0.72 -25.93 -8.59
C ILE A 113 -0.05 -24.99 -9.61
N TYR A 114 -0.74 -23.90 -10.00
CA TYR A 114 -0.25 -22.94 -10.99
C TYR A 114 0.54 -21.77 -10.37
N VAL A 115 0.60 -21.66 -9.04
CA VAL A 115 1.29 -20.54 -8.35
C VAL A 115 2.48 -20.96 -7.49
N VAL A 116 2.94 -22.21 -7.62
CA VAL A 116 4.10 -22.73 -6.86
C VAL A 116 5.36 -21.89 -7.05
N GLY A 117 5.54 -21.25 -8.21
CA GLY A 117 6.67 -20.38 -8.53
C GLY A 117 6.43 -18.88 -8.28
N MET A 118 5.32 -18.50 -7.63
CA MET A 118 4.93 -17.09 -7.50
C MET A 118 5.97 -16.27 -6.73
N ASP A 119 6.44 -16.75 -5.59
CA ASP A 119 7.41 -15.99 -4.78
C ASP A 119 8.70 -15.68 -5.55
N ALA A 120 9.26 -16.68 -6.23
CA ALA A 120 10.45 -16.51 -7.07
C ALA A 120 10.20 -15.53 -8.23
N PHE A 121 8.99 -15.51 -8.79
CA PHE A 121 8.62 -14.54 -9.81
C PHE A 121 8.52 -13.11 -9.25
N LEU A 122 7.92 -12.93 -8.06
CA LEU A 122 7.81 -11.62 -7.41
C LEU A 122 9.18 -11.03 -7.05
N GLU A 123 10.18 -11.86 -6.76
CA GLU A 123 11.56 -11.43 -6.51
C GLU A 123 12.22 -10.79 -7.74
N THR A 124 11.81 -11.17 -8.96
CA THR A 124 12.42 -10.65 -10.20
C THR A 124 12.13 -9.17 -10.44
N PHE A 125 11.12 -8.59 -9.79
CA PHE A 125 10.79 -7.17 -9.93
C PHE A 125 11.75 -6.25 -9.17
N ALA A 126 12.53 -6.77 -8.23
CA ALA A 126 13.45 -5.95 -7.45
C ALA A 126 14.52 -5.30 -8.34
N GLY A 127 14.74 -3.99 -8.16
CA GLY A 127 15.70 -3.20 -8.92
C GLY A 127 15.14 -2.49 -10.15
N TYR A 128 13.93 -2.82 -10.60
CA TYR A 128 13.25 -2.11 -11.69
C TYR A 128 12.56 -0.83 -11.19
N GLU A 129 12.42 0.15 -12.08
CA GLU A 129 11.59 1.34 -11.84
C GLU A 129 10.11 0.96 -11.84
N ALA A 130 9.37 1.38 -10.81
CA ALA A 130 7.95 1.03 -10.66
C ALA A 130 7.04 1.59 -11.77
N ASN A 131 7.50 2.62 -12.50
CA ASN A 131 6.80 3.22 -13.63
C ASN A 131 7.16 2.62 -15.00
N VAL A 132 8.11 1.69 -15.06
CA VAL A 132 8.50 1.01 -16.30
C VAL A 132 7.70 -0.28 -16.40
N GLU A 133 7.07 -0.48 -17.55
CA GLU A 133 6.35 -1.72 -17.82
C GLU A 133 7.34 -2.81 -18.25
N LEU A 134 7.36 -3.90 -17.49
CA LEU A 134 8.15 -5.10 -17.79
C LEU A 134 7.30 -6.08 -18.60
N ILE A 135 7.89 -6.65 -19.65
CA ILE A 135 7.23 -7.57 -20.56
C ILE A 135 7.50 -9.01 -20.12
N TRP A 136 6.44 -9.81 -20.04
CA TRP A 136 6.53 -11.23 -19.72
C TRP A 136 7.38 -11.97 -20.76
N GLN A 137 8.29 -12.85 -20.31
CA GLN A 137 9.25 -13.60 -21.14
C GLN A 137 10.35 -12.76 -21.82
N GLU A 138 10.35 -11.44 -21.64
CA GLU A 138 11.44 -10.56 -22.11
C GLU A 138 12.23 -10.01 -20.92
N ASP A 139 11.54 -9.35 -20.00
CA ASP A 139 12.14 -8.70 -18.84
C ASP A 139 12.01 -9.56 -17.58
N VAL A 140 10.90 -10.27 -17.43
CA VAL A 140 10.60 -11.11 -16.27
C VAL A 140 10.09 -12.49 -16.68
N HIS A 141 10.62 -13.52 -16.03
CA HIS A 141 10.19 -14.90 -16.26
C HIS A 141 9.07 -15.25 -15.29
N GLY A 142 7.83 -15.14 -15.78
CA GLY A 142 6.62 -15.47 -15.02
C GLY A 142 6.45 -16.96 -14.74
N ILE A 143 5.33 -17.30 -14.12
CA ILE A 143 5.05 -18.68 -13.71
C ILE A 143 4.65 -19.52 -14.94
N THR A 144 5.40 -20.59 -15.19
CA THR A 144 5.15 -21.46 -16.36
C THR A 144 3.77 -22.12 -16.26
N GLY A 145 2.98 -22.02 -17.32
CA GLY A 145 1.62 -22.58 -17.37
C GLY A 145 0.54 -21.71 -16.72
N ALA A 146 0.88 -20.51 -16.25
CA ALA A 146 -0.04 -19.57 -15.60
C ALA A 146 0.05 -18.17 -16.21
N THR A 147 -0.10 -18.07 -17.54
CA THR A 147 0.06 -16.81 -18.30
C THR A 147 -0.85 -15.69 -17.80
N VAL A 148 -2.15 -15.97 -17.64
CA VAL A 148 -3.13 -14.96 -17.19
C VAL A 148 -2.75 -14.42 -15.81
N THR A 149 -2.37 -15.31 -14.90
CA THR A 149 -1.90 -14.94 -13.55
C THR A 149 -0.63 -14.09 -13.61
N ALA A 150 0.33 -14.45 -14.46
CA ALA A 150 1.59 -13.72 -14.61
C ALA A 150 1.37 -12.31 -15.18
N GLU A 151 0.53 -12.17 -16.20
CA GLU A 151 0.15 -10.89 -16.79
C GLU A 151 -0.58 -10.00 -15.77
N ALA A 152 -1.51 -10.57 -15.00
CA ALA A 152 -2.21 -9.85 -13.95
C ALA A 152 -1.26 -9.33 -12.84
N ILE A 153 -0.28 -10.15 -12.42
CA ILE A 153 0.74 -9.71 -11.46
C ILE A 153 1.59 -8.57 -12.04
N ILE A 154 2.04 -8.67 -13.28
CA ILE A 154 2.82 -7.60 -13.95
C ILE A 154 2.02 -6.29 -13.99
N ALA A 155 0.75 -6.36 -14.37
CA ALA A 155 -0.13 -5.20 -14.41
C ALA A 155 -0.35 -4.61 -13.00
N ALA A 156 -0.59 -5.44 -12.00
CA ALA A 156 -0.80 -5.02 -10.61
C ALA A 156 0.47 -4.39 -9.99
N VAL A 157 1.66 -4.79 -10.42
CA VAL A 157 2.92 -4.15 -9.98
C VAL A 157 3.09 -2.75 -10.60
N HIS A 158 2.89 -2.61 -11.92
CA HIS A 158 3.19 -1.35 -12.61
C HIS A 158 2.07 -0.31 -12.54
N GLY A 159 0.81 -0.74 -12.46
CA GLY A 159 -0.36 0.13 -12.35
C GLY A 159 -0.17 1.26 -11.31
N PRO A 160 0.03 0.91 -10.02
CA PRO A 160 0.27 1.91 -8.98
C PRO A 160 1.57 2.70 -9.16
N GLY A 161 2.65 2.09 -9.63
CA GLY A 161 3.92 2.78 -9.84
C GLY A 161 3.84 3.86 -10.93
N ARG A 162 3.13 3.59 -12.03
CA ARG A 162 2.82 4.59 -13.06
C ARG A 162 1.95 5.73 -12.52
N ALA A 163 0.92 5.41 -11.74
CA ALA A 163 0.08 6.42 -11.10
C ALA A 163 0.89 7.31 -10.15
N ALA A 164 1.79 6.72 -9.36
CA ALA A 164 2.68 7.43 -8.46
C ALA A 164 3.66 8.37 -9.20
N TYR A 165 4.22 7.90 -10.32
CA TYR A 165 5.09 8.72 -11.17
C TYR A 165 4.34 9.91 -11.77
N GLN A 166 3.14 9.69 -12.33
CA GLN A 166 2.31 10.75 -12.92
C GLN A 166 1.91 11.82 -11.89
N LYS A 167 1.75 11.43 -10.63
CA LYS A 167 1.38 12.32 -9.51
C LYS A 167 2.59 12.93 -8.80
N GLY A 168 3.81 12.66 -9.28
CA GLY A 168 5.05 13.20 -8.73
C GLY A 168 5.27 12.79 -7.28
N ILE A 169 5.03 11.52 -6.95
CA ILE A 169 5.27 10.96 -5.60
C ILE A 169 6.76 10.67 -5.40
N PHE A 170 7.43 10.15 -6.43
CA PHE A 170 8.85 9.80 -6.35
C PHE A 170 9.75 11.04 -6.30
N ILE A 171 10.79 10.96 -5.48
CA ILE A 171 11.86 11.94 -5.34
C ILE A 171 12.98 11.54 -6.29
N ARG A 172 13.09 12.27 -7.41
CA ARG A 172 14.21 12.11 -8.34
C ARG A 172 15.52 12.42 -7.62
N ARG A 173 16.51 11.54 -7.75
CA ARG A 173 17.90 11.92 -7.48
C ARG A 173 18.38 12.79 -8.65
N GLU A 174 18.83 14.00 -8.34
CA GLU A 174 19.52 14.88 -9.29
C GLU A 174 20.89 14.30 -9.68
#